data_AF-A0A6L8BAK2-F1
#
_entry.id   AF-A0A6L8BAK2-F1
#
_cell.length_a   1.000
_cell.length_b   1.000
_cell.length_c   1.000
_cell.angle_alpha   90.00
_cell.angle_beta   90.00
_cell.angle_gamma   90.00
#
_symmetry.space_group_name_H-M   'P 1'
#
loop_
_entity.id
_entity.type
_entity.pdbx_description
1 polymer ?
#
loop_
_entity_poly.entity_id
_entity_poly.type
_entity_poly.pdbx_seq_one_letter_code
_entity_poly.pdbx_strand_id
1 'polypeptide(L)'
;MTRKLFTVMAMLLLCTAVSQESDPPGSGYASMDGDVINYEYYDFGGFQLLMSDHRLKWRGAGGLFDGVVALVSPQVSEVADNIFFMSWPTQGEGGDNVVVNFNAMTVNAHLGGGDRFRLIHGVVHCRNSSDCIAPEGDVMSPDEVMQTLRANAQRTGLAGPPGGPPGAPMEAGPLSPADLAAREALRGKL
;
A
#
# COMPACT_ATOMS: atom_id res chain seq x y z
N MET A 1 -6.77 13.24 74.72
CA MET A 1 -7.54 13.62 73.52
C MET A 1 -6.58 13.67 72.34
N THR A 2 -6.55 12.63 71.51
CA THR A 2 -5.64 12.56 70.35
C THR A 2 -6.38 11.83 69.24
N ARG A 3 -6.91 12.59 68.26
CA ARG A 3 -7.51 12.04 67.04
C ARG A 3 -6.39 11.90 66.00
N LYS A 4 -6.17 10.68 65.51
CA LYS A 4 -5.33 10.41 64.34
C LYS A 4 -6.21 10.41 63.08
N LEU A 5 -5.74 11.18 62.10
CA LEU A 5 -6.21 11.26 60.71
C LEU A 5 -6.13 9.89 60.03
N PHE A 6 -7.17 9.51 59.29
CA PHE A 6 -7.10 8.52 58.22
C PHE A 6 -7.10 9.27 56.88
N THR A 7 -5.99 9.17 56.15
CA THR A 7 -5.87 9.63 54.77
C THR A 7 -6.45 8.55 53.85
N VAL A 8 -7.53 8.87 53.13
CA VAL A 8 -8.07 8.03 52.04
C VAL A 8 -7.40 8.46 50.75
N MET A 9 -6.61 7.56 50.17
CA MET A 9 -5.95 7.76 48.89
C MET A 9 -6.93 7.42 47.77
N ALA A 10 -7.50 8.44 47.13
CA ALA A 10 -8.32 8.29 45.94
C ALA A 10 -7.41 7.94 44.75
N MET A 11 -7.51 6.70 44.28
CA MET A 11 -6.84 6.21 43.08
C MET A 11 -7.59 6.76 41.87
N LEU A 12 -7.06 7.82 41.27
CA LEU A 12 -7.58 8.45 40.06
C LEU A 12 -7.26 7.53 38.87
N LEU A 13 -8.27 6.80 38.39
CA LEU A 13 -8.19 6.04 37.15
C LEU A 13 -8.32 7.05 35.98
N LEU A 14 -7.19 7.49 35.41
CA LEU A 14 -7.20 8.20 34.14
C LEU A 14 -7.48 7.18 33.03
N CYS A 15 -8.76 7.01 32.67
CA CYS A 15 -9.11 6.50 31.35
C CYS A 15 -8.79 7.58 30.32
N THR A 16 -7.66 7.45 29.63
CA THR A 16 -7.41 8.18 28.38
C THR A 16 -8.34 7.60 27.33
N ALA A 17 -9.48 8.25 27.10
CA ALA A 17 -10.30 8.00 25.92
C ALA A 17 -9.46 8.40 24.70
N VAL A 18 -8.96 7.41 23.96
CA VAL A 18 -8.48 7.61 22.60
C VAL A 18 -9.69 8.05 21.79
N SER A 19 -9.68 9.30 21.33
CA SER A 19 -10.70 9.79 20.42
C SER A 19 -10.51 9.04 19.10
N GLN A 20 -11.38 8.05 18.82
CA GLN A 20 -11.51 7.50 17.48
C GLN A 20 -11.98 8.65 16.59
N GLU A 21 -11.09 9.15 15.76
CA GLU A 21 -11.44 10.08 14.69
C GLU A 21 -12.40 9.32 13.76
N SER A 22 -13.65 9.77 13.70
CA SER A 22 -14.66 9.10 12.88
C SER A 22 -14.26 9.21 11.42
N ASP A 23 -14.24 8.08 10.71
CA ASP A 23 -13.92 8.04 9.29
C ASP A 23 -14.77 9.04 8.50
N PRO A 24 -14.15 9.91 7.67
CA PRO A 24 -14.91 10.78 6.80
C PRO A 24 -15.80 9.93 5.87
N PRO A 25 -17.08 10.29 5.67
CA PRO A 25 -17.94 9.56 4.75
C PRO A 25 -17.29 9.41 3.37
N GLY A 26 -17.23 8.18 2.84
CA GLY A 26 -16.64 7.89 1.53
C GLY A 26 -15.12 7.67 1.52
N SER A 27 -14.43 7.76 2.67
CA SER A 27 -12.97 7.56 2.77
C SER A 27 -12.49 6.13 2.54
N GLY A 28 -13.39 5.17 2.26
CA GLY A 28 -13.10 3.75 2.01
C GLY A 28 -12.40 3.00 3.16
N TYR A 29 -11.87 3.69 4.17
CA TYR A 29 -11.14 3.11 5.30
C TYR A 29 -11.97 2.13 6.09
N ALA A 30 -13.17 2.51 6.51
CA ALA A 30 -14.07 1.62 7.22
C ALA A 30 -14.41 0.34 6.43
N SER A 31 -14.50 0.44 5.11
CA SER A 31 -14.78 -0.70 4.21
C SER A 31 -13.57 -1.62 4.01
N MET A 32 -12.36 -1.14 4.31
CA MET A 32 -11.10 -1.87 4.12
C MET A 32 -10.38 -2.19 5.43
N ASP A 33 -10.87 -1.75 6.59
CA ASP A 33 -10.21 -1.98 7.87
C ASP A 33 -10.18 -3.48 8.20
N GLY A 34 -8.99 -3.99 8.54
CA GLY A 34 -8.71 -5.40 8.72
C GLY A 34 -8.49 -6.18 7.42
N ASP A 35 -8.57 -5.55 6.25
CA ASP A 35 -8.42 -6.26 4.99
C ASP A 35 -7.00 -6.78 4.79
N VAL A 36 -6.89 -8.06 4.43
CA VAL A 36 -5.68 -8.67 3.87
C VAL A 36 -5.88 -8.87 2.38
N ILE A 37 -4.99 -8.29 1.57
CA ILE A 37 -5.09 -8.30 0.11
C ILE A 37 -3.76 -8.78 -0.47
N ASN A 38 -3.83 -9.71 -1.41
CA ASN A 38 -2.67 -10.11 -2.20
C ASN A 38 -2.93 -9.76 -3.67
N TYR A 39 -2.01 -9.04 -4.28
CA TYR A 39 -2.05 -8.78 -5.72
C TYR A 39 -0.65 -8.86 -6.31
N GLU A 40 -0.59 -8.92 -7.64
CA GLU A 40 0.66 -8.94 -8.38
C GLU A 40 0.50 -8.13 -9.65
N TYR A 41 1.49 -7.27 -9.91
CA TYR A 41 1.63 -6.60 -11.19
C TYR A 41 2.43 -7.46 -12.15
N TYR A 42 2.00 -7.51 -13.41
CA TYR A 42 2.77 -8.18 -14.44
C TYR A 42 4.15 -7.52 -14.57
N ASP A 43 5.20 -8.36 -14.60
CA ASP A 43 6.60 -7.98 -14.77
C ASP A 43 7.21 -7.07 -13.69
N PHE A 44 6.49 -6.82 -12.58
CA PHE A 44 6.93 -5.87 -11.55
C PHE A 44 7.02 -6.48 -10.15
N GLY A 45 6.18 -7.47 -9.85
CA GLY A 45 6.21 -8.24 -8.60
C GLY A 45 4.87 -8.24 -7.84
N GLY A 46 4.83 -9.08 -6.82
CA GLY A 46 3.70 -9.26 -5.92
C GLY A 46 3.74 -8.36 -4.70
N PHE A 47 2.58 -8.15 -4.10
CA PHE A 47 2.41 -7.40 -2.86
C PHE A 47 1.39 -8.08 -1.96
N GLN A 48 1.73 -8.15 -0.68
CA GLN A 48 0.87 -8.59 0.42
C GLN A 48 0.54 -7.36 1.25
N LEU A 49 -0.74 -7.07 1.46
CA LEU A 49 -1.22 -5.85 2.10
C LEU A 49 -2.05 -6.20 3.33
N LEU A 50 -1.98 -5.34 4.34
CA LEU A 50 -2.86 -5.30 5.49
C LEU A 50 -3.28 -3.85 5.74
N MET A 51 -4.58 -3.59 5.68
CA MET A 51 -5.17 -2.33 6.13
C MET A 51 -5.58 -2.46 7.59
N SER A 52 -5.09 -1.55 8.45
CA SER A 52 -5.50 -1.48 9.85
C SER A 52 -5.24 -0.08 10.40
N ASP A 53 -6.16 0.46 11.21
CA ASP A 53 -5.97 1.75 11.90
C ASP A 53 -5.60 2.90 10.93
N HIS A 54 -6.25 2.94 9.76
CA HIS A 54 -5.97 3.90 8.67
C HIS A 54 -4.53 3.84 8.11
N ARG A 55 -3.82 2.74 8.39
CA ARG A 55 -2.47 2.49 7.88
C ARG A 55 -2.48 1.29 6.95
N LEU A 56 -1.63 1.37 5.93
CA LEU A 56 -1.37 0.26 5.03
C LEU A 56 0.00 -0.31 5.35
N LYS A 57 0.04 -1.51 5.91
CA LYS A 57 1.25 -2.33 5.95
C LYS A 57 1.32 -3.12 4.64
N TRP A 58 2.48 -3.14 4.01
CA TRP A 58 2.69 -3.98 2.83
C TRP A 58 4.04 -4.67 2.86
N ARG A 59 4.10 -5.83 2.19
CA ARG A 59 5.32 -6.58 1.92
C ARG A 59 5.42 -6.87 0.43
N GLY A 60 6.56 -6.55 -0.18
CA GLY A 60 6.84 -6.95 -1.56
C GLY A 60 7.23 -8.43 -1.65
N ALA A 61 6.69 -9.10 -2.67
CA ALA A 61 6.89 -10.51 -2.97
C ALA A 61 7.41 -10.65 -4.42
N GLY A 62 8.73 -10.59 -4.58
CA GLY A 62 9.39 -10.61 -5.89
C GLY A 62 9.67 -9.23 -6.48
N GLY A 63 10.40 -9.25 -7.60
CA GLY A 63 10.78 -8.04 -8.34
C GLY A 63 11.69 -7.09 -7.56
N LEU A 64 11.50 -5.79 -7.80
CA LEU A 64 12.30 -4.72 -7.19
C LEU A 64 12.01 -4.56 -5.68
N PHE A 65 10.78 -4.85 -5.27
CA PHE A 65 10.29 -4.64 -3.90
C PHE A 65 10.39 -5.90 -3.03
N ASP A 66 10.97 -6.97 -3.56
CA ASP A 66 11.08 -8.26 -2.88
C ASP A 66 11.64 -8.14 -1.47
N GLY A 67 10.87 -8.60 -0.49
CA GLY A 67 11.24 -8.61 0.92
C GLY A 67 11.13 -7.26 1.63
N VAL A 68 10.84 -6.16 0.93
CA VAL A 68 10.59 -4.85 1.56
C VAL A 68 9.30 -4.93 2.37
N VAL A 69 9.35 -4.48 3.63
CA VAL A 69 8.18 -4.34 4.49
C VAL A 69 8.06 -2.89 4.94
N ALA A 70 6.94 -2.24 4.62
CA ALA A 70 6.73 -0.84 4.94
C ALA A 70 5.32 -0.57 5.50
N LEU A 71 5.19 0.53 6.24
CA LEU A 71 3.93 1.00 6.81
C LEU A 71 3.67 2.44 6.38
N VAL A 72 2.67 2.65 5.55
CA VAL A 72 2.32 3.98 5.00
C VAL A 72 0.98 4.45 5.54
N SER A 73 0.71 5.75 5.38
CA SER A 73 -0.61 6.34 5.60
C SER A 73 -1.19 6.67 4.23
N PRO A 74 -2.04 5.80 3.66
CA PRO A 74 -2.60 6.08 2.35
C PRO A 74 -3.61 7.24 2.40
N GLN A 75 -4.17 7.55 1.24
CA GLN A 75 -5.50 8.12 1.05
C GLN A 75 -6.31 7.01 0.39
N VAL A 76 -7.49 6.71 0.93
CA VAL A 76 -8.37 5.67 0.41
C VAL A 76 -9.68 6.31 0.01
N SER A 77 -10.26 5.84 -1.09
CA SER A 77 -11.61 6.21 -1.54
C SER A 77 -12.27 5.00 -2.18
N GLU A 78 -13.49 4.70 -1.76
CA GLU A 78 -14.34 3.76 -2.50
C GLU A 78 -14.97 4.52 -3.68
N VAL A 79 -14.57 4.17 -4.90
CA VAL A 79 -15.01 4.90 -6.12
C VAL A 79 -16.24 4.27 -6.76
N ALA A 80 -16.49 2.99 -6.48
CA ALA A 80 -17.70 2.25 -6.79
C ALA A 80 -17.74 1.00 -5.89
N ASP A 81 -18.87 0.29 -5.82
CA ASP A 81 -19.00 -0.95 -5.05
C ASP A 81 -17.84 -1.92 -5.35
N ASN A 82 -17.06 -2.25 -4.33
CA ASN A 82 -15.89 -3.14 -4.42
C ASN A 82 -14.76 -2.65 -5.35
N ILE A 83 -14.69 -1.34 -5.61
CA ILE A 83 -13.61 -0.69 -6.37
C ILE A 83 -13.03 0.44 -5.54
N PHE A 84 -11.74 0.33 -5.21
CA PHE A 84 -11.05 1.24 -4.32
C PHE A 84 -9.89 1.93 -5.02
N PHE A 85 -9.79 3.24 -4.84
CA PHE A 85 -8.59 4.02 -5.14
C PHE A 85 -7.79 4.19 -3.85
N MET A 86 -6.49 3.93 -3.93
CA MET A 86 -5.53 4.12 -2.84
C MET A 86 -4.34 4.92 -3.35
N SER A 87 -3.85 5.88 -2.57
CA SER A 87 -2.67 6.66 -2.92
C SER A 87 -1.78 6.89 -1.71
N TRP A 88 -0.47 6.79 -1.85
CA TRP A 88 0.46 7.13 -0.77
C TRP A 88 1.79 7.66 -1.32
N PRO A 89 2.48 8.53 -0.56
CA PRO A 89 3.82 8.94 -0.91
C PRO A 89 4.78 7.74 -0.79
N THR A 90 5.70 7.64 -1.74
CA THR A 90 6.85 6.72 -1.61
C THR A 90 8.04 7.49 -1.04
N GLN A 91 9.06 6.78 -0.55
CA GLN A 91 10.31 7.41 -0.08
C GLN A 91 10.98 8.11 -1.29
N GLY A 92 10.83 9.45 -1.42
CA GLY A 92 11.34 10.26 -2.54
C GLY A 92 10.33 11.30 -3.07
N GLU A 93 10.54 11.81 -4.29
CA GLU A 93 9.61 12.71 -5.02
C GLU A 93 8.50 11.92 -5.75
N GLY A 94 8.11 10.76 -5.23
CA GLY A 94 7.22 9.82 -5.88
C GLY A 94 5.96 9.52 -5.08
N GLY A 95 5.04 8.80 -5.73
CA GLY A 95 3.82 8.31 -5.10
C GLY A 95 3.33 7.07 -5.84
N ASP A 96 2.67 6.19 -5.09
CA ASP A 96 1.91 5.10 -5.66
C ASP A 96 0.44 5.49 -5.69
N ASN A 97 -0.24 5.16 -6.78
CA ASN A 97 -1.65 5.43 -6.98
C ASN A 97 -2.26 4.18 -7.58
N VAL A 98 -3.01 3.44 -6.76
CA VAL A 98 -3.50 2.11 -7.06
C VAL A 98 -5.02 2.13 -7.12
N VAL A 99 -5.58 1.50 -8.16
CA VAL A 99 -6.98 1.14 -8.25
C VAL A 99 -7.09 -0.37 -8.15
N VAL A 100 -7.82 -0.84 -7.14
CA VAL A 100 -8.12 -2.27 -6.95
C VAL A 100 -9.59 -2.49 -7.25
N ASN A 101 -9.87 -3.41 -8.18
CA ASN A 101 -11.23 -3.80 -8.55
C ASN A 101 -11.44 -5.27 -8.15
N PHE A 102 -12.11 -5.48 -7.01
CA PHE A 102 -12.37 -6.82 -6.49
C PHE A 102 -13.46 -7.56 -7.26
N ASN A 103 -14.32 -6.87 -8.01
CA ASN A 103 -15.31 -7.53 -8.87
C ASN A 103 -14.66 -8.24 -10.06
N ALA A 104 -13.60 -7.64 -10.60
CA ALA A 104 -12.85 -8.17 -11.75
C ALA A 104 -11.56 -8.89 -11.35
N MET A 105 -11.19 -8.85 -10.06
CA MET A 105 -9.91 -9.34 -9.54
C MET A 105 -8.71 -8.72 -10.28
N THR A 106 -8.76 -7.41 -10.53
CA THR A 106 -7.69 -6.68 -11.22
C THR A 106 -7.15 -5.54 -10.37
N VAL A 107 -5.87 -5.22 -10.59
CA VAL A 107 -5.21 -4.06 -10.00
C VAL A 107 -4.56 -3.24 -11.11
N ASN A 108 -4.67 -1.93 -11.03
CA ASN A 108 -4.03 -0.98 -11.94
C ASN A 108 -3.33 0.07 -11.10
N ALA A 109 -2.17 0.55 -11.52
CA ALA A 109 -1.48 1.61 -10.80
C ALA A 109 -0.73 2.57 -11.69
N HIS A 110 -0.52 3.77 -11.15
CA HIS A 110 0.44 4.73 -11.65
C HIS A 110 1.58 4.86 -10.65
N LEU A 111 2.76 4.39 -11.06
CA LEU A 111 3.99 4.62 -10.31
C LEU A 111 4.65 5.90 -10.81
N GLY A 112 4.67 6.91 -9.95
CA GLY A 112 5.29 8.21 -10.22
C GLY A 112 6.67 8.34 -9.58
N GLY A 113 7.60 8.97 -10.32
CA GLY A 113 8.83 9.54 -9.76
C GLY A 113 9.39 10.61 -10.70
N GLY A 114 9.49 11.85 -10.21
CA GLY A 114 9.88 13.00 -11.04
C GLY A 114 8.85 13.32 -12.14
N ASP A 115 9.32 13.51 -13.37
CA ASP A 115 8.51 13.85 -14.55
C ASP A 115 7.95 12.62 -15.30
N ARG A 116 8.13 11.41 -14.76
CA ARG A 116 7.77 10.15 -15.42
C ARG A 116 6.71 9.39 -14.64
N PHE A 117 5.73 8.88 -15.37
CA PHE A 117 4.69 7.98 -14.87
C PHE A 117 4.71 6.68 -15.67
N ARG A 118 4.55 5.56 -14.97
CA ARG A 118 4.28 4.27 -15.60
C ARG A 118 2.89 3.80 -15.21
N LEU A 119 2.11 3.44 -16.22
CA LEU A 119 0.90 2.65 -16.04
C LEU A 119 1.32 1.18 -15.93
N ILE A 120 0.92 0.53 -14.85
CA ILE A 120 1.10 -0.91 -14.65
C ILE A 120 -0.24 -1.53 -14.27
N HIS A 121 -0.40 -2.80 -14.59
CA HIS A 121 -1.62 -3.55 -14.29
C HIS A 121 -1.27 -4.98 -13.87
N GLY A 122 -2.25 -5.65 -13.30
CA GLY A 122 -2.06 -6.95 -12.70
C GLY A 122 -3.35 -7.58 -12.20
N VAL A 123 -3.17 -8.62 -11.39
CA VAL A 123 -4.25 -9.42 -10.83
C VAL A 123 -4.30 -9.31 -9.32
N VAL A 124 -5.51 -9.27 -8.78
CA VAL A 124 -5.74 -9.51 -7.36
C VAL A 124 -5.87 -11.02 -7.21
N HIS A 125 -5.06 -11.61 -6.34
CA HIS A 125 -5.13 -13.03 -6.04
C HIS A 125 -6.22 -13.31 -5.01
N CYS A 126 -6.38 -12.45 -4.00
CA CYS A 126 -7.40 -12.63 -2.98
C CYS A 126 -7.64 -11.34 -2.15
N ARG A 127 -8.77 -11.34 -1.40
CA ARG A 127 -9.12 -10.40 -0.32
C ARG A 127 -9.80 -11.18 0.81
N ASN A 128 -9.30 -11.06 2.04
CA ASN A 128 -9.86 -11.68 3.26
C ASN A 128 -10.19 -13.18 3.14
N SER A 129 -9.44 -13.90 2.30
CA SER A 129 -9.55 -15.34 2.17
C SER A 129 -8.51 -16.03 3.06
N SER A 130 -8.74 -17.30 3.40
CA SER A 130 -7.73 -18.16 4.02
C SER A 130 -6.46 -18.29 3.17
N ASP A 131 -6.57 -18.05 1.87
CA ASP A 131 -5.45 -18.10 0.92
C ASP A 131 -4.65 -16.79 0.88
N CYS A 132 -5.12 -15.74 1.56
CA CYS A 132 -4.40 -14.49 1.67
C CYS A 132 -3.28 -14.58 2.71
N ILE A 133 -2.12 -14.06 2.32
CA ILE A 133 -0.93 -14.05 3.17
C ILE A 133 -0.76 -12.64 3.68
N ALA A 134 -0.88 -12.46 4.99
CA ALA A 134 -0.63 -11.18 5.62
C ALA A 134 0.85 -10.77 5.48
N PRO A 135 1.16 -9.46 5.39
CA PRO A 135 2.53 -8.98 5.28
C PRO A 135 3.32 -9.25 6.58
N GLU A 136 4.10 -10.33 6.59
CA GLU A 136 4.97 -10.70 7.69
C GLU A 136 6.26 -9.88 7.75
N GLY A 137 6.87 -9.84 8.94
CA GLY A 137 8.14 -9.14 9.21
C GLY A 137 7.95 -7.76 9.83
N ASP A 138 9.04 -7.23 10.37
CA ASP A 138 9.09 -5.91 10.97
C ASP A 138 9.12 -4.82 9.90
N VAL A 139 8.50 -3.68 10.21
CA VAL A 139 8.54 -2.51 9.33
C VAL A 139 9.97 -2.00 9.23
N MET A 140 10.47 -1.89 8.01
CA MET A 140 11.82 -1.42 7.73
C MET A 140 11.94 0.10 7.91
N SER A 141 13.09 0.54 8.39
CA SER A 141 13.48 1.95 8.33
C SER A 141 13.66 2.42 6.87
N PRO A 142 13.58 3.73 6.60
CA PRO A 142 13.82 4.27 5.25
C PRO A 142 15.15 3.82 4.63
N ASP A 143 16.22 3.75 5.42
CA ASP A 143 17.55 3.34 4.96
C ASP A 143 17.59 1.85 4.58
N GLU A 144 16.95 0.98 5.38
CA GLU A 144 16.81 -0.44 5.08
C GLU A 144 15.98 -0.69 3.81
N VAL A 145 14.90 0.06 3.63
CA VAL A 145 14.11 0.03 2.38
C VAL A 145 15.00 0.39 1.20
N MET A 146 15.73 1.51 1.26
CA MET A 146 16.58 1.95 0.15
C MET A 146 17.75 1.00 -0.12
N GLN A 147 18.34 0.40 0.92
CA GLN A 147 19.38 -0.60 0.76
C GLN A 147 18.84 -1.86 0.07
N THR A 148 17.66 -2.33 0.48
CA THR A 148 16.98 -3.51 -0.10
C THR A 148 16.61 -3.26 -1.56
N LEU A 149 16.03 -2.09 -1.88
CA LEU A 149 15.70 -1.71 -3.25
C LEU A 149 16.95 -1.68 -4.16
N ARG A 150 18.08 -1.16 -3.66
CA ARG A 150 19.35 -1.16 -4.42
C ARG A 150 19.87 -2.58 -4.66
N ALA A 151 19.81 -3.44 -3.64
CA ALA A 151 20.24 -4.83 -3.77
C ALA A 151 19.36 -5.60 -4.77
N ASN A 152 18.04 -5.40 -4.73
CA ASN A 152 17.10 -6.00 -5.67
C ASN A 152 17.28 -5.47 -7.09
N ALA A 153 17.52 -4.17 -7.26
CA ALA A 153 17.83 -3.58 -8.58
C ALA A 153 19.08 -4.23 -9.21
N GLN A 154 20.14 -4.44 -8.42
CA GLN A 154 21.36 -5.13 -8.88
C GLN A 154 21.08 -6.59 -9.27
N ARG A 155 20.25 -7.28 -8.49
CA ARG A 155 19.89 -8.69 -8.73
C ARG A 155 19.00 -8.90 -9.96
N THR A 156 18.04 -7.99 -10.18
CA THR A 156 17.00 -8.13 -11.20
C THR A 156 17.35 -7.42 -12.51
N GLY A 157 18.31 -6.49 -12.49
CA GLY A 157 18.60 -5.61 -13.62
C GLY A 157 17.53 -4.53 -13.85
N LEU A 158 16.49 -4.47 -13.01
CA LEU A 158 15.50 -3.40 -13.04
C LEU A 158 16.12 -2.14 -12.42
N ALA A 159 16.01 -0.99 -13.09
CA ALA A 159 16.43 0.26 -12.47
C ALA A 159 15.48 0.59 -11.29
N GLY A 160 16.02 1.18 -10.22
CA GLY A 160 15.22 1.65 -9.09
C GLY A 160 14.14 2.66 -9.50
N PRO A 161 13.17 2.98 -8.61
CA PRO A 161 12.28 4.11 -8.86
C PRO A 161 13.10 5.41 -9.05
N PRO A 162 12.57 6.39 -9.81
CA PRO A 162 13.23 7.69 -9.98
C PRO A 162 13.51 8.32 -8.61
N GLY A 163 14.78 8.60 -8.30
CA GLY A 163 15.23 9.09 -6.99
C GLY A 163 16.48 8.39 -6.42
N GLY A 164 16.91 7.27 -7.00
CA GLY A 164 18.26 6.72 -6.78
C GLY A 164 19.34 7.41 -7.64
N PRO A 165 20.64 7.26 -7.32
CA PRO A 165 21.73 7.80 -8.15
C PRO A 165 21.60 7.31 -9.61
N PRO A 166 22.10 8.08 -10.59
CA PRO A 166 21.74 7.94 -12.00
C PRO A 166 22.11 6.55 -12.52
N GLY A 167 21.10 5.70 -12.68
CA GLY A 167 21.18 4.41 -13.35
C GLY A 167 20.10 4.36 -14.41
N ALA A 168 20.54 4.39 -15.68
CA ALA A 168 19.86 4.19 -16.96
C ALA A 168 18.34 4.51 -17.08
N PRO A 169 17.91 5.22 -18.14
CA PRO A 169 16.49 5.41 -18.41
C PRO A 169 15.80 4.05 -18.62
N MET A 170 14.84 3.70 -17.76
CA MET A 170 13.84 2.71 -18.14
C MET A 170 12.81 3.41 -19.03
N GLU A 171 12.92 3.21 -20.34
CA GLU A 171 11.88 3.61 -21.29
C GLU A 171 10.56 2.92 -20.90
N ALA A 172 9.45 3.64 -21.00
CA ALA A 172 8.15 3.01 -21.00
C ALA A 172 8.11 2.08 -22.22
N GLY A 173 8.12 0.76 -21.97
CA GLY A 173 7.91 -0.21 -23.02
C GLY A 173 6.56 0.02 -23.70
N PRO A 174 6.39 -0.47 -24.95
CA PRO A 174 5.08 -0.45 -25.60
C PRO A 174 4.04 -1.13 -24.69
N LEU A 175 2.81 -0.59 -24.65
CA LEU A 175 1.69 -1.20 -23.94
C LEU A 175 1.59 -2.67 -24.33
N SER A 176 1.48 -3.55 -23.34
CA SER A 176 1.30 -4.97 -23.61
C SER A 176 -0.02 -5.19 -24.36
N PRO A 177 -0.18 -6.32 -25.06
CA PRO A 177 -1.47 -6.71 -25.63
C PRO A 177 -2.61 -6.73 -24.60
N ALA A 178 -2.29 -7.04 -23.32
CA ALA A 178 -3.25 -7.01 -22.22
C ALA A 178 -3.66 -5.57 -21.84
N ASP A 179 -2.71 -4.63 -21.77
CA ASP A 179 -3.00 -3.21 -21.58
C ASP A 179 -3.88 -2.66 -22.71
N LEU A 180 -3.59 -3.05 -23.95
CA LEU A 180 -4.37 -2.66 -25.12
C LEU A 180 -5.79 -3.22 -25.04
N ALA A 181 -5.95 -4.49 -24.65
CA ALA A 181 -7.25 -5.13 -24.49
C ALA A 181 -8.07 -4.49 -23.35
N ALA A 182 -7.44 -4.18 -22.22
CA ALA A 182 -8.08 -3.50 -21.10
C ALA A 182 -8.55 -2.09 -21.50
N ARG A 183 -7.72 -1.35 -22.26
CA ARG A 183 -8.07 -0.04 -22.78
C ARG A 183 -9.27 -0.09 -23.74
N GLU A 184 -9.30 -1.06 -24.65
CA GLU A 184 -10.44 -1.24 -25.57
C GLU A 184 -11.72 -1.68 -24.84
N ALA A 185 -11.61 -2.53 -23.81
CA ALA A 185 -12.75 -2.96 -23.00
C ALA A 185 -13.38 -1.83 -22.19
N LEU A 186 -12.59 -0.84 -21.76
CA LEU A 186 -13.08 0.37 -21.09
C LEU A 186 -13.76 1.34 -22.08
N ARG A 187 -13.29 1.38 -23.33
CA ARG A 187 -13.80 2.27 -24.37
C ARG A 187 -15.24 1.96 -24.80
N GLY A 188 -15.67 0.71 -24.66
CA GLY A 188 -17.04 0.29 -24.97
C GLY A 188 -18.05 0.48 -23.82
N LYS A 189 -17.63 1.06 -22.69
CA LYS A 189 -18.45 1.22 -21.47
C LYS A 189 -18.64 2.68 -21.03
N LEU A 190 -18.07 3.65 -21.75
CA LEU A 190 -18.28 5.10 -21.58
C LEU A 190 -19.19 5.61 -22.70
#